data_AF-A0A2D5VE38-F1
#
_entry.id   AF-A0A2D5VE38-F1
#
_cell.length_a   1.000
_cell.length_b   1.000
_cell.length_c   1.000
_cell.angle_alpha   90.00
_cell.angle_beta   90.00
_cell.angle_gamma   90.00
#
_symmetry.space_group_name_H-M   'P 1'
#
loop_
_entity.id
_entity.type
_entity.pdbx_description
1 polymer ?
#
loop_
_entity_poly.entity_id
_entity_poly.type
_entity_poly.pdbx_seq_one_letter_code
_entity_poly.pdbx_strand_id
1 'polypeptide(L)'
;MSTQAINIESRLEPFIDEHLVDRLEDLSLILHKPTPREIAIVHDEPWEGNVSLYHTVFADKDRFKMYYRGAHYDSETRQVTNEVACYAESSDGINWSKPTLGRVTHRGSSQNNIVWNGIGSQADFFRKCNS
;
A
#
# COMPACT_ATOMS: atom_id res chain seq x y z
N MET A 1 18.30 18.92 -36.23
CA MET A 1 17.01 19.44 -36.71
C MET A 1 16.28 19.97 -35.48
N SER A 2 15.67 21.16 -35.53
CA SER A 2 15.00 21.75 -34.37
C SER A 2 13.70 21.01 -34.10
N THR A 3 13.61 20.31 -32.98
CA THR A 3 12.34 19.76 -32.46
C THR A 3 11.44 20.93 -32.06
N GLN A 4 10.21 20.96 -32.58
CA GLN A 4 9.24 21.99 -32.25
C GLN A 4 8.66 21.69 -30.86
N ALA A 5 8.66 22.67 -29.97
CA ALA A 5 8.10 22.50 -28.62
C ALA A 5 6.62 22.09 -28.69
N ILE A 6 6.27 21.02 -27.97
CA ILE A 6 4.89 20.50 -27.91
C ILE A 6 4.11 21.32 -26.90
N ASN A 7 3.02 21.96 -27.34
CA ASN A 7 2.14 22.70 -26.45
C ASN A 7 1.20 21.75 -25.69
N ILE A 8 1.45 21.61 -24.38
CA ILE A 8 0.66 20.78 -23.47
C ILE A 8 -0.37 21.59 -22.64
N GLU A 9 -0.27 22.91 -22.63
CA GLU A 9 -1.09 23.81 -21.80
C GLU A 9 -1.29 23.27 -20.36
N SER A 10 -2.53 23.14 -19.90
CA SER A 10 -2.88 22.60 -18.59
C SER A 10 -3.30 21.12 -18.63
N ARG A 11 -3.00 20.40 -19.72
CA ARG A 11 -3.36 18.99 -19.84
C ARG A 11 -2.44 18.12 -18.99
N LEU A 12 -3.04 17.17 -18.26
CA LEU A 12 -2.29 16.13 -17.57
C LEU A 12 -1.87 15.08 -18.60
N GLU A 13 -0.57 14.98 -18.86
CA GLU A 13 0.00 14.04 -19.81
C GLU A 13 0.78 12.94 -19.04
N PRO A 14 0.46 11.66 -19.20
CA PRO A 14 1.23 10.56 -18.59
C PRO A 14 2.64 10.48 -19.17
N PHE A 15 3.66 10.43 -18.32
CA PHE A 15 5.05 10.32 -18.75
C PHE A 15 5.46 8.85 -18.93
N ILE A 16 4.91 8.20 -19.97
CA ILE A 16 5.05 6.75 -20.21
C ILE A 16 5.74 6.39 -21.53
N ASP A 17 6.02 7.38 -22.37
CA ASP A 17 6.60 7.21 -23.70
C ASP A 17 7.57 8.37 -24.02
N GLU A 18 8.11 8.37 -25.24
CA GLU A 18 9.08 9.36 -25.70
C GLU A 18 8.42 10.63 -26.28
N HIS A 19 7.08 10.75 -26.27
CA HIS A 19 6.40 11.85 -26.95
C HIS A 19 6.79 13.23 -26.42
N LEU A 20 6.95 13.35 -25.10
CA LEU A 20 7.33 14.60 -24.43
C LEU A 20 8.83 14.70 -24.14
N VAL A 21 9.64 13.79 -24.70
CA VAL A 21 11.07 13.71 -24.43
C VAL A 21 11.83 14.33 -25.61
N ASP A 22 12.45 15.50 -25.38
CA ASP A 22 13.26 16.16 -26.42
C ASP A 22 14.59 15.42 -26.68
N ARG A 23 15.23 14.92 -25.61
CA ARG A 23 16.49 14.19 -25.73
C ARG A 23 16.71 13.18 -24.60
N LEU A 24 17.20 12.00 -24.96
CA LEU A 24 17.84 11.01 -24.08
C LEU A 24 19.26 10.77 -24.58
N GLU A 25 20.23 10.80 -23.68
CA GLU A 25 21.62 10.42 -23.96
C GLU A 25 22.01 9.34 -22.97
N ASP A 26 22.43 8.18 -23.49
CA ASP A 26 22.81 7.01 -22.69
C ASP A 26 21.77 6.57 -21.63
N LEU A 27 20.48 6.80 -21.93
CA LEU A 27 19.34 6.47 -21.07
C LEU A 27 18.24 5.76 -21.87
N SER A 28 17.43 4.96 -21.18
CA SER A 28 16.30 4.23 -21.76
C SER A 28 15.08 4.26 -20.84
N LEU A 29 13.89 4.49 -21.40
CA LEU A 29 12.62 4.28 -20.71
C LEU A 29 12.30 2.77 -20.67
N ILE A 30 12.17 2.22 -19.47
CA ILE A 30 11.89 0.79 -19.28
C ILE A 30 10.60 0.64 -18.49
N LEU A 31 9.61 -0.02 -19.09
CA LEU A 31 8.46 -0.50 -18.34
C LEU A 31 8.91 -1.67 -17.44
N HIS A 32 8.90 -1.45 -16.13
CA HIS A 32 9.23 -2.50 -15.18
C HIS A 32 8.20 -3.63 -15.28
N LYS A 33 8.66 -4.82 -15.68
CA LYS A 33 7.85 -6.04 -15.65
C LYS A 33 7.93 -6.65 -14.26
N PRO A 34 6.84 -6.70 -13.49
CA PRO A 34 6.85 -7.40 -12.22
C PRO A 34 7.14 -8.88 -12.49
N THR A 35 8.14 -9.42 -11.82
CA THR A 35 8.40 -10.87 -11.81
C THR A 35 7.73 -11.43 -10.57
N PRO A 36 6.81 -12.41 -10.69
CA PRO A 36 6.29 -13.11 -9.53
C PRO A 36 7.43 -13.67 -8.69
N ARG A 37 7.38 -13.42 -7.38
CA ARG A 37 8.34 -13.89 -6.39
C ARG A 37 7.63 -14.75 -5.36
N GLU A 38 8.35 -15.12 -4.31
CA GLU A 38 7.82 -15.73 -3.10
C GLU A 38 6.63 -14.95 -2.49
N ILE A 39 5.90 -15.60 -1.60
CA ILE A 39 4.81 -14.97 -0.86
C ILE A 39 5.41 -13.83 -0.01
N ALA A 40 5.05 -12.59 -0.33
CA ALA A 40 5.55 -11.42 0.38
C ALA A 40 5.01 -11.32 1.82
N ILE A 41 3.72 -11.59 2.01
CA ILE A 41 3.07 -11.59 3.33
C ILE A 41 1.84 -12.51 3.30
N VAL A 42 1.62 -13.25 4.39
CA VAL A 42 0.43 -14.09 4.59
C VAL A 42 -0.55 -13.32 5.48
N HIS A 43 -1.85 -13.40 5.17
CA HIS A 43 -2.92 -12.78 5.96
C HIS A 43 -3.81 -13.87 6.59
N ASP A 44 -3.39 -14.35 7.75
CA ASP A 44 -3.95 -15.46 8.50
C ASP A 44 -4.32 -15.08 9.95
N GLU A 45 -4.19 -13.81 10.32
CA GLU A 45 -4.52 -13.33 11.66
C GLU A 45 -6.03 -13.09 11.81
N PRO A 46 -6.63 -13.37 12.99
CA PRO A 46 -8.08 -13.32 13.18
C PRO A 46 -8.74 -11.96 12.88
N TRP A 47 -7.98 -10.87 13.03
CA TRP A 47 -8.48 -9.51 12.77
C TRP A 47 -8.36 -9.07 11.30
N GLU A 48 -7.61 -9.80 10.47
CA GLU A 48 -7.43 -9.48 9.05
C GLU A 48 -8.67 -9.86 8.22
N GLY A 49 -9.47 -10.81 8.72
CA GLY A 49 -10.65 -11.31 8.02
C GLY A 49 -10.28 -12.14 6.78
N ASN A 50 -11.15 -12.16 5.77
CA ASN A 50 -10.95 -12.90 4.53
C ASN A 50 -10.61 -12.00 3.33
N VAL A 51 -10.51 -10.69 3.56
CA VAL A 51 -10.16 -9.70 2.54
C VAL A 51 -9.03 -8.82 3.09
N SER A 52 -7.91 -8.77 2.36
CA SER A 52 -6.80 -7.87 2.66
C SER A 52 -6.41 -7.07 1.42
N LEU A 53 -6.30 -5.75 1.58
CA LEU A 53 -6.16 -4.80 0.48
C LEU A 53 -5.28 -3.61 0.88
N TYR A 54 -4.95 -2.76 -0.10
CA TYR A 54 -4.33 -1.45 0.10
C TYR A 54 -2.97 -1.47 0.84
N HIS A 55 -2.09 -2.38 0.42
CA HIS A 55 -0.71 -2.44 0.90
C HIS A 55 0.06 -1.22 0.43
N THR A 56 0.35 -0.31 1.35
CA THR A 56 1.21 0.85 1.14
C THR A 56 2.54 0.58 1.82
N VAL A 57 3.61 0.49 1.03
CA VAL A 57 4.97 0.22 1.49
C VAL A 57 5.85 1.45 1.28
N PHE A 58 6.61 1.83 2.31
CA PHE A 58 7.62 2.87 2.20
C PHE A 58 8.79 2.60 3.15
N ALA A 59 9.97 3.09 2.77
CA ALA A 59 11.12 3.11 3.67
C ALA A 59 10.95 4.19 4.72
N ASP A 60 11.27 3.88 5.97
CA ASP A 60 11.35 4.82 7.09
C ASP A 60 12.59 4.48 7.92
N LYS A 61 13.60 5.36 7.83
CA LYS A 61 14.91 5.19 8.48
C LYS A 61 15.59 3.87 8.08
N ASP A 62 15.74 2.95 9.02
CA ASP A 62 16.42 1.67 8.92
C ASP A 62 15.49 0.50 8.58
N ARG A 63 14.20 0.76 8.34
CA ARG A 63 13.19 -0.28 8.10
C ARG A 63 12.21 0.11 7.01
N PHE A 64 11.56 -0.89 6.44
CA PHE A 64 10.40 -0.73 5.58
C PHE A 64 9.13 -0.91 6.40
N LYS A 65 8.16 -0.02 6.17
CA LYS A 65 6.85 -0.03 6.81
C LYS A 65 5.80 -0.36 5.77
N MET A 66 4.90 -1.26 6.14
CA MET A 66 3.72 -1.62 5.38
C MET A 66 2.49 -1.31 6.22
N TYR A 67 1.55 -0.61 5.61
CA TYR A 67 0.20 -0.53 6.15
C TYR A 67 -0.74 -1.16 5.16
N TYR A 68 -1.72 -1.90 5.67
CA TYR A 68 -2.68 -2.62 4.86
C TYR A 68 -4.02 -2.69 5.58
N ARG A 69 -5.08 -2.94 4.82
CA ARG A 69 -6.45 -3.09 5.33
C ARG A 69 -6.75 -4.56 5.55
N GLY A 70 -7.31 -4.89 6.72
CA GLY A 70 -8.03 -6.13 6.99
C GLY A 70 -9.53 -5.89 6.98
N ALA A 71 -10.30 -6.84 6.46
CA ALA A 71 -11.75 -6.80 6.44
C ALA A 71 -12.36 -8.20 6.27
N HIS A 72 -13.62 -8.35 6.69
CA HIS A 72 -14.39 -9.57 6.48
C HIS A 72 -15.55 -9.30 5.52
N TYR A 73 -15.54 -9.94 4.35
CA TYR A 73 -16.61 -9.95 3.38
C TYR A 73 -17.49 -11.18 3.55
N ASP A 74 -18.77 -10.95 3.77
CA ASP A 74 -19.81 -11.99 3.80
C ASP A 74 -20.46 -12.09 2.41
N SER A 75 -20.35 -13.26 1.77
CA SER A 75 -20.88 -13.49 0.42
C SER A 75 -22.41 -13.61 0.37
N GLU A 76 -23.06 -14.01 1.46
CA GLU A 76 -24.53 -14.17 1.52
C GLU A 76 -25.18 -12.80 1.65
N THR A 77 -24.70 -11.98 2.57
CA THR A 77 -25.25 -10.65 2.82
C THR A 77 -24.65 -9.58 1.90
N ARG A 78 -23.53 -9.87 1.22
CA ARG A 78 -22.74 -8.95 0.38
C ARG A 78 -22.25 -7.72 1.15
N GLN A 79 -21.97 -7.88 2.43
CA GLN A 79 -21.51 -6.81 3.31
C GLN A 79 -20.05 -6.99 3.71
N VAL A 80 -19.38 -5.87 3.94
CA VAL A 80 -18.03 -5.82 4.52
C VAL A 80 -18.14 -5.39 5.99
N THR A 81 -17.46 -6.12 6.86
CA THR A 81 -17.41 -5.87 8.31
C THR A 81 -15.97 -5.91 8.82
N ASN A 82 -15.76 -5.50 10.07
CA ASN A 82 -14.47 -5.60 10.78
C ASN A 82 -13.31 -4.93 10.04
N GLU A 83 -13.54 -3.70 9.56
CA GLU A 83 -12.57 -2.98 8.76
C GLU A 83 -11.50 -2.32 9.62
N VAL A 84 -10.27 -2.79 9.49
CA VAL A 84 -9.13 -2.34 10.29
C VAL A 84 -7.96 -1.95 9.40
N ALA A 85 -7.16 -0.99 9.86
CA ALA A 85 -5.84 -0.73 9.31
C ALA A 85 -4.78 -1.41 10.20
N CYS A 86 -3.90 -2.16 9.57
CA CYS A 86 -2.87 -2.97 10.20
C CYS A 86 -1.48 -2.50 9.77
N TYR A 87 -0.46 -2.95 10.51
CA TYR A 87 0.94 -2.58 10.28
C TYR A 87 1.85 -3.80 10.23
N ALA A 88 2.75 -3.83 9.25
CA ALA A 88 3.84 -4.78 9.18
C ALA A 88 5.16 -4.05 8.90
N GLU A 89 6.27 -4.70 9.26
CA GLU A 89 7.61 -4.11 9.14
C GLU A 89 8.65 -5.13 8.71
N SER A 90 9.64 -4.63 7.97
CA SER A 90 10.71 -5.41 7.38
C SER A 90 12.04 -4.67 7.45
N SER A 91 13.16 -5.38 7.58
CA SER A 91 14.51 -4.79 7.49
C SER A 91 15.10 -4.86 6.08
N ASP A 92 14.56 -5.71 5.20
CA ASP A 92 15.08 -5.96 3.84
C ASP A 92 14.05 -5.68 2.73
N GLY A 93 12.81 -5.36 3.10
CA GLY A 93 11.69 -5.13 2.19
C GLY A 93 11.09 -6.42 1.61
N ILE A 94 11.61 -7.58 1.99
CA ILE A 94 11.25 -8.90 1.47
C ILE A 94 10.54 -9.71 2.56
N ASN A 95 11.13 -9.78 3.74
CA ASN A 95 10.61 -10.54 4.88
C ASN A 95 9.85 -9.62 5.83
N TRP A 96 8.55 -9.87 6.00
CA TRP A 96 7.66 -9.02 6.78
C TRP A 96 7.26 -9.66 8.11
N SER A 97 7.25 -8.84 9.16
CA SER A 97 6.81 -9.21 10.51
C SER A 97 5.61 -8.35 10.92
N LYS A 98 4.65 -8.95 11.65
CA LYS A 98 3.47 -8.28 12.20
C LYS A 98 3.67 -8.07 13.71
N PRO A 99 4.23 -6.95 14.17
CA PRO A 99 4.51 -6.76 15.59
C PRO A 99 3.22 -6.57 16.39
N THR A 100 3.21 -7.04 17.65
CA THR A 100 2.13 -6.71 18.58
C THR A 100 2.26 -5.25 19.01
N LEU A 101 1.26 -4.44 18.68
CA LEU A 101 1.23 -3.01 18.99
C LEU A 101 0.52 -2.69 20.31
N GLY A 102 -0.44 -3.50 20.74
CA GLY A 102 -1.16 -3.29 22.01
C GLY A 102 -2.14 -2.12 22.02
N ARG A 103 -2.52 -1.56 20.85
CA ARG A 103 -3.24 -0.29 20.74
C ARG A 103 -4.75 -0.41 20.59
N VAL A 104 -5.22 -1.44 19.89
CA VAL A 104 -6.65 -1.64 19.59
C VAL A 104 -7.09 -2.99 20.12
N THR A 105 -8.19 -3.01 20.87
CA THR A 105 -8.80 -4.25 21.34
C THR A 105 -9.61 -4.89 20.21
N HIS A 106 -9.28 -6.13 19.87
CA HIS A 106 -10.03 -6.98 18.95
C HIS A 106 -10.38 -8.29 19.67
N ARG A 107 -11.68 -8.63 19.73
CA ARG A 107 -12.19 -9.83 20.42
C ARG A 107 -11.63 -10.02 21.84
N GLY A 108 -11.50 -8.93 22.59
CA GLY A 108 -11.04 -8.95 23.99
C GLY A 108 -9.53 -8.97 24.19
N SER A 109 -8.72 -8.98 23.12
CA SER A 109 -7.25 -8.90 23.19
C SER A 109 -6.70 -7.71 22.42
N SER A 110 -5.63 -7.09 22.90
CA SER A 110 -4.84 -6.09 22.18
C SER A 110 -3.55 -6.67 21.57
N GLN A 111 -3.36 -8.00 21.63
CA GLN A 111 -2.23 -8.69 21.00
C GLN A 111 -2.44 -8.81 19.49
N ASN A 112 -2.28 -7.68 18.81
CA ASN A 112 -2.44 -7.56 17.37
C ASN A 112 -1.59 -6.41 16.82
N ASN A 113 -1.51 -6.31 15.49
CA ASN A 113 -0.82 -5.25 14.76
C ASN A 113 -1.77 -4.17 14.22
N ILE A 114 -2.95 -4.01 14.82
CA ILE A 114 -3.95 -3.03 14.37
C ILE A 114 -3.50 -1.64 14.83
N VAL A 115 -3.42 -0.72 13.87
CA VAL A 115 -3.15 0.70 14.12
C VAL A 115 -4.43 1.51 14.20
N TRP A 116 -5.53 1.05 13.58
CA TRP A 116 -6.81 1.75 13.60
C TRP A 116 -8.02 0.87 13.29
N ASN A 117 -9.11 1.12 14.01
CA ASN A 117 -10.41 0.45 13.86
C ASN A 117 -11.52 1.51 14.01
N GLY A 118 -11.84 2.19 12.91
CA GLY A 118 -12.82 3.28 12.89
C GLY A 118 -13.00 3.87 11.50
N ILE A 119 -13.91 4.84 11.36
CA ILE A 119 -14.25 5.48 10.08
C ILE A 119 -12.96 5.92 9.34
N GLY A 120 -12.81 5.48 8.09
CA GLY A 120 -11.65 5.77 7.24
C GLY A 120 -10.54 4.71 7.30
N SER A 121 -10.72 3.58 7.99
CA SER A 121 -9.80 2.42 7.94
C SER A 121 -9.58 1.86 6.53
N GLN A 122 -10.42 2.24 5.57
CA GLN A 122 -10.34 1.80 4.18
C GLN A 122 -9.38 2.62 3.30
N ALA A 123 -9.18 3.91 3.56
CA ALA A 123 -8.47 4.79 2.60
C ALA A 123 -7.83 6.06 3.21
N ASP A 124 -8.35 6.57 4.33
CA ASP A 124 -7.95 7.89 4.86
C ASP A 124 -7.11 7.81 6.15
N PHE A 125 -6.74 6.61 6.58
CA PHE A 125 -6.08 6.42 7.86
C PHE A 125 -4.77 7.21 8.00
N PHE A 126 -3.95 7.27 6.95
CA PHE A 126 -2.69 8.03 6.96
C PHE A 126 -2.88 9.51 7.29
N ARG A 127 -4.04 10.09 6.96
CA ARG A 127 -4.34 11.50 7.25
C ARG A 127 -4.69 11.73 8.72
N LYS A 128 -5.21 10.71 9.41
CA LYS A 128 -5.60 10.76 10.84
C LYS A 128 -4.48 10.37 11.79
N CYS A 129 -3.49 9.60 11.33
CA CYS A 129 -2.36 9.21 12.19
C CYS A 129 -1.32 10.33 12.39
N ASN A 130 -1.32 11.35 11.52
CA ASN A 130 -0.40 12.49 11.57
C ASN A 130 -1.06 13.77 12.14
N SER A 131 -2.23 13.65 12.77
CA SER A 131 -2.97 14.76 13.39
C SER A 131 -3.07 14.59 14.90
#